data_AF-A0A949DIY2-F1
#
_entry.id   AF-A0A949DIY2-F1
#
_cell.length_a   1.000
_cell.length_b   1.000
_cell.length_c   1.000
_cell.angle_alpha   90.00
_cell.angle_beta   90.00
_cell.angle_gamma   90.00
#
_symmetry.space_group_name_H-M   'P 1'
#
loop_
_entity.id
_entity.type
_entity.pdbx_description
1 polymer ?
#
loop_
_entity_poly.entity_id
_entity_poly.type
_entity_poly.pdbx_seq_one_letter_code
_entity_poly.pdbx_strand_id
1 'polypeptide(L)'
;MITVIKRNGRTEQLDITKIQKYTSAAVKDLSNVSQSELEVDAQIQFRDGITSKEIQQTLIKTAVDKIDIDAPNWTFVASRLFLFNLYHQVNGFTGYGSLQTYFERGEKEGRILFGLKEMYNLDVLEKHIKPER
;
A
#
# COMPACT_ATOMS: atom_id res chain seq x y z
N MET A 1 15.97 8.62 -18.91
CA MET A 1 15.82 7.79 -17.69
C MET A 1 15.03 8.58 -16.68
N ILE A 2 14.01 8.00 -16.05
CA ILE A 2 13.16 8.70 -15.07
C ILE A 2 13.81 8.53 -13.68
N THR A 3 13.95 9.64 -12.96
CA THR A 3 14.39 9.67 -11.56
C THR A 3 13.17 9.70 -10.64
N VAL A 4 13.25 9.00 -9.52
CA VAL A 4 12.20 8.93 -8.49
C VAL A 4 12.70 9.53 -7.19
N ILE A 5 11.90 10.40 -6.59
CA ILE A 5 12.14 10.97 -5.26
C ILE A 5 11.42 10.10 -4.21
N LYS A 6 12.18 9.45 -3.32
CA LYS A 6 11.64 8.62 -2.24
C LYS A 6 10.98 9.46 -1.15
N ARG A 7 10.16 8.81 -0.31
CA ARG A 7 9.52 9.44 0.86
C ARG A 7 10.52 10.05 1.84
N ASN A 8 11.75 9.52 1.90
CA ASN A 8 12.84 10.06 2.73
C ASN A 8 13.68 11.15 2.02
N GLY A 9 13.26 11.61 0.83
CA GLY A 9 13.94 12.64 0.06
C GLY A 9 15.09 12.14 -0.82
N ARG A 10 15.52 10.86 -0.71
CA ARG A 10 16.56 10.31 -1.57
C ARG A 10 16.08 10.15 -3.00
N THR A 11 16.96 10.43 -3.96
CA THR A 11 16.71 10.19 -5.38
C THR A 11 17.31 8.85 -5.80
N GLU A 12 16.56 8.06 -6.56
CA GLU A 12 17.06 6.85 -7.24
C GLU A 12 16.50 6.78 -8.65
N GLN A 13 17.09 5.95 -9.51
CA GLN A 13 16.47 5.64 -10.79
C GLN A 13 15.19 4.83 -10.59
N LEU A 14 14.21 5.05 -11.48
CA LEU A 14 12.98 4.28 -11.49
C LEU A 14 13.29 2.79 -11.64
N ASP A 15 12.97 2.02 -10.60
CA ASP A 15 13.07 0.58 -10.60
C ASP A 15 11.67 -0.04 -10.79
N ILE A 16 11.42 -0.55 -11.99
CA ILE A 16 10.15 -1.15 -12.39
C ILE A 16 9.87 -2.43 -11.60
N THR A 17 10.90 -3.17 -11.18
CA THR A 17 10.72 -4.43 -10.43
C THR A 17 10.01 -4.20 -9.09
N LYS A 18 10.24 -3.02 -8.47
CA LYS A 18 9.54 -2.62 -7.24
C LYS A 18 8.06 -2.39 -7.48
N ILE A 19 7.68 -1.83 -8.64
CA ILE A 19 6.27 -1.64 -9.01
C ILE A 19 5.62 -3.01 -9.26
N GLN A 20 6.27 -3.85 -10.07
CA GLN A 20 5.82 -5.20 -10.44
C GLN A 20 5.52 -6.08 -9.23
N LYS A 21 6.34 -6.00 -8.18
CA LYS A 21 6.09 -6.74 -6.94
C LYS A 21 4.73 -6.42 -6.32
N TYR A 22 4.33 -5.15 -6.30
CA TYR A 22 3.08 -4.73 -5.65
C TYR A 22 1.87 -4.86 -6.58
N THR A 23 2.03 -4.59 -7.87
CA THR A 23 0.97 -4.76 -8.87
C THR A 23 0.62 -6.24 -9.04
N SER A 24 1.61 -7.14 -9.07
CA SER A 24 1.40 -8.59 -9.09
C SER A 24 0.64 -9.07 -7.85
N ALA A 25 1.03 -8.61 -6.65
CA ALA A 25 0.31 -8.92 -5.41
C ALA A 25 -1.12 -8.36 -5.41
N ALA A 26 -1.35 -7.20 -6.04
CA ALA A 26 -2.66 -6.57 -6.10
C ALA A 26 -3.64 -7.31 -7.02
N VAL A 27 -3.18 -7.86 -8.15
CA VAL A 27 -4.03 -8.61 -9.10
C VAL A 27 -4.17 -10.10 -8.77
N LYS A 28 -3.42 -10.60 -7.80
CA LYS A 28 -3.38 -12.02 -7.45
C LYS A 28 -4.78 -12.59 -7.16
N ASP A 29 -5.07 -13.76 -7.73
CA ASP A 29 -6.33 -14.50 -7.54
C ASP A 29 -7.60 -13.72 -7.95
N LEU A 30 -7.47 -12.76 -8.87
CA LEU A 30 -8.59 -12.01 -9.43
C LEU A 30 -8.73 -12.30 -10.93
N SER A 31 -9.96 -12.57 -11.37
CA SER A 31 -10.28 -12.71 -12.80
C SER A 31 -10.56 -11.35 -13.44
N ASN A 32 -10.42 -11.27 -14.76
CA ASN A 32 -10.72 -10.08 -15.57
C ASN A 32 -9.98 -8.81 -15.14
N VAL A 33 -8.77 -8.96 -14.58
CA VAL A 33 -7.84 -7.86 -14.30
C VAL A 33 -6.46 -8.22 -14.85
N SER A 34 -5.68 -7.20 -15.23
CA SER A 34 -4.37 -7.40 -15.86
C SER A 34 -3.29 -6.52 -15.20
N GLN A 35 -2.22 -7.16 -14.73
CA GLN A 35 -1.05 -6.45 -14.19
C GLN A 35 -0.42 -5.53 -15.23
N SER A 36 -0.17 -6.05 -16.44
CA SER A 36 0.51 -5.30 -17.50
C SER A 36 -0.31 -4.09 -17.94
N GLU A 37 -1.63 -4.24 -17.99
CA GLU A 37 -2.55 -3.15 -18.34
C GLU A 37 -2.49 -2.02 -17.30
N LEU A 38 -2.51 -2.36 -16.01
CA LEU A 38 -2.32 -1.39 -14.92
C LEU A 38 -0.98 -0.66 -15.04
N GLU A 39 0.10 -1.39 -15.30
CA GLU A 39 1.45 -0.84 -15.33
C GLU A 39 1.67 0.10 -16.50
N VAL A 40 1.22 -0.27 -17.70
CA VAL A 40 1.36 0.57 -18.90
C VAL A 40 0.58 1.88 -18.73
N ASP A 41 -0.67 1.80 -18.31
CA ASP A 41 -1.52 3.00 -18.17
C ASP A 41 -1.06 3.92 -17.04
N ALA A 42 -0.47 3.37 -15.98
CA ALA A 42 0.14 4.17 -14.91
C ALA A 42 1.46 4.80 -15.35
N GLN A 43 2.33 4.05 -16.05
CA GLN A 43 3.64 4.52 -16.49
C GLN A 43 3.56 5.72 -17.44
N ILE A 44 2.53 5.80 -18.27
CA ILE A 44 2.29 6.95 -19.17
C ILE A 44 2.19 8.28 -18.38
N GLN A 45 1.72 8.22 -17.13
CA GLN A 45 1.56 9.39 -16.27
C GLN A 45 2.84 9.75 -15.48
N PHE A 46 3.89 8.93 -15.58
CA PHE A 46 5.14 9.19 -14.85
C PHE A 46 5.95 10.28 -15.54
N ARG A 47 6.54 11.17 -14.72
CA ARG A 47 7.42 12.26 -15.16
C ARG A 47 8.76 12.18 -14.43
N ASP A 48 9.79 12.81 -14.99
CA ASP A 48 11.07 12.89 -14.29
C ASP A 48 10.92 13.62 -12.95
N GLY A 49 11.58 13.10 -11.92
CA GLY A 49 11.46 13.59 -10.55
C GLY A 49 10.13 13.24 -9.86
N ILE A 50 9.32 12.32 -10.41
CA ILE A 50 8.09 11.87 -9.74
C ILE A 50 8.40 11.29 -8.35
N THR A 51 7.56 11.60 -7.36
CA THR A 51 7.75 11.04 -6.02
C THR A 51 7.23 9.61 -5.93
N SER A 52 7.81 8.79 -5.05
CA SER A 52 7.31 7.43 -4.80
C SER A 52 5.88 7.41 -4.23
N LYS A 53 5.43 8.53 -3.64
CA LYS A 53 4.05 8.71 -3.18
C LYS A 53 3.11 8.90 -4.38
N GLU A 54 3.49 9.75 -5.33
CA GLU A 54 2.73 9.98 -6.56
C GLU A 54 2.64 8.71 -7.40
N ILE A 55 3.72 7.93 -7.55
CA ILE A 55 3.67 6.63 -8.26
C ILE A 55 2.56 5.73 -7.69
N GLN A 56 2.49 5.59 -6.36
CA GLN A 56 1.43 4.78 -5.74
C GLN A 56 0.04 5.38 -5.93
N GLN A 57 -0.11 6.70 -5.84
CA GLN A 57 -1.38 7.36 -6.11
C GLN A 57 -1.84 7.18 -7.56
N THR A 58 -0.93 7.27 -8.52
CA THR A 58 -1.18 7.01 -9.94
C THR A 58 -1.65 5.58 -10.14
N LEU A 59 -0.96 4.58 -9.57
CA LEU A 59 -1.39 3.17 -9.67
C LEU A 59 -2.79 2.94 -9.07
N ILE A 60 -3.08 3.53 -7.91
CA ILE A 60 -4.42 3.44 -7.30
C ILE A 60 -5.46 4.07 -8.20
N LYS A 61 -5.21 5.28 -8.70
CA LYS A 61 -6.14 6.00 -9.57
C LYS A 61 -6.39 5.24 -10.87
N THR A 62 -5.35 4.77 -11.54
CA THR A 62 -5.47 3.95 -12.75
C THR A 62 -6.29 2.68 -12.50
N ALA A 63 -6.11 2.02 -11.34
CA ALA A 63 -6.94 0.86 -10.99
C ALA A 63 -8.41 1.24 -10.72
N VAL A 64 -8.69 2.40 -10.12
CA VAL A 64 -10.05 2.91 -9.91
C VAL A 64 -10.73 3.25 -11.23
N ASP A 65 -10.01 3.92 -12.14
CA ASP A 65 -10.53 4.33 -13.44
C ASP A 65 -10.88 3.12 -14.34
N LYS A 66 -10.37 1.93 -14.01
CA LYS A 66 -10.67 0.65 -14.70
C LYS A 66 -11.84 -0.12 -14.11
N ILE A 67 -12.44 0.35 -13.01
CA ILE A 67 -13.60 -0.30 -12.41
C ILE A 67 -14.78 -0.13 -13.37
N ASP A 68 -15.22 -1.24 -13.93
CA ASP A 68 -16.31 -1.30 -14.88
C ASP A 68 -17.27 -2.45 -14.54
N ILE A 69 -18.47 -2.43 -15.12
CA ILE A 69 -19.48 -3.48 -14.94
C ILE A 69 -18.98 -4.83 -15.48
N ASP A 70 -18.17 -4.82 -16.53
CA ASP A 70 -17.58 -6.03 -17.14
C ASP A 70 -16.31 -6.51 -16.39
N ALA A 71 -15.67 -5.62 -15.64
CA ALA A 71 -14.44 -5.88 -14.89
C ALA A 71 -14.50 -5.35 -13.44
N PRO A 72 -15.47 -5.81 -12.61
CA PRO A 72 -15.68 -5.25 -11.27
C PRO A 72 -14.50 -5.53 -10.31
N ASN A 73 -13.71 -6.57 -10.58
CA ASN A 73 -12.60 -6.99 -9.72
C ASN A 73 -11.46 -5.96 -9.63
N TRP A 74 -11.42 -4.95 -10.52
CA TRP A 74 -10.53 -3.79 -10.37
C TRP A 74 -10.71 -3.07 -9.04
N THR A 75 -11.90 -3.16 -8.41
CA THR A 75 -12.12 -2.60 -7.07
C THR A 75 -11.19 -3.20 -6.02
N PHE A 76 -10.92 -4.50 -6.11
CA PHE A 76 -10.01 -5.19 -5.19
C PHE A 76 -8.55 -4.83 -5.48
N VAL A 77 -8.19 -4.66 -6.75
CA VAL A 77 -6.85 -4.19 -7.14
C VAL A 77 -6.59 -2.80 -6.56
N ALA A 78 -7.52 -1.86 -6.77
CA ALA A 78 -7.46 -0.51 -6.23
C ALA A 78 -7.37 -0.50 -4.69
N SER A 79 -8.20 -1.31 -4.03
CA SER A 79 -8.23 -1.44 -2.56
C SER A 79 -6.93 -2.02 -2.00
N ARG A 80 -6.35 -3.04 -2.64
CA ARG A 80 -5.06 -3.64 -2.23
C ARG A 80 -3.91 -2.65 -2.39
N LEU A 81 -3.85 -1.93 -3.52
CA LEU A 81 -2.83 -0.90 -3.74
C LEU A 81 -2.97 0.25 -2.72
N PHE A 82 -4.20 0.65 -2.41
CA PHE A 82 -4.48 1.64 -1.38
C PHE A 82 -4.02 1.15 0.00
N LEU A 83 -4.31 -0.11 0.34
CA LEU A 83 -3.89 -0.71 1.61
C LEU A 83 -2.36 -0.79 1.73
N PHE A 84 -1.64 -1.17 0.67
CA PHE A 84 -0.17 -1.16 0.67
C PHE A 84 0.38 0.25 0.91
N ASN A 85 -0.22 1.27 0.29
CA ASN A 85 0.16 2.66 0.54
C ASN A 85 -0.08 3.05 2.00
N LEU A 86 -1.26 2.72 2.54
CA LEU A 86 -1.63 2.99 3.92
C LEU A 86 -0.67 2.32 4.91
N TYR A 87 -0.35 1.03 4.72
CA TYR A 87 0.65 0.35 5.55
C TYR A 87 1.99 1.07 5.51
N HIS A 88 2.47 1.49 4.33
CA HIS A 88 3.74 2.20 4.25
C HIS A 88 3.69 3.59 4.88
N GLN A 89 2.54 4.27 4.89
CA GLN A 89 2.37 5.56 5.58
C GLN A 89 2.40 5.40 7.09
N VAL A 90 1.71 4.38 7.61
CA VAL A 90 1.63 4.13 9.05
C VAL A 90 2.91 3.45 9.52
N ASN A 91 3.30 2.32 8.96
CA ASN A 91 4.37 1.46 9.50
C ASN A 91 5.76 1.76 8.92
N GLY A 92 5.85 2.51 7.82
CA GLY A 92 7.11 2.71 7.09
C GLY A 92 7.49 1.54 6.18
N PHE A 93 6.68 0.48 6.14
CA PHE A 93 6.79 -0.66 5.23
C PHE A 93 5.39 -1.15 4.82
N THR A 94 5.32 -1.95 3.76
CA THR A 94 4.07 -2.39 3.10
C THR A 94 3.48 -3.66 3.72
N GLY A 95 3.29 -3.67 5.03
CA GLY A 95 2.72 -4.80 5.74
C GLY A 95 2.18 -4.45 7.13
N TYR A 96 1.63 -5.45 7.80
CA TYR A 96 1.08 -5.31 9.14
C TYR A 96 2.22 -5.21 10.17
N GLY A 97 2.20 -4.18 11.02
CA GLY A 97 3.10 -4.06 12.16
C GLY A 97 2.58 -4.83 13.38
N SER A 98 3.40 -5.04 14.40
CA SER A 98 2.90 -5.73 15.60
C SER A 98 1.84 -4.92 16.32
N LEU A 99 0.92 -5.60 16.99
CA LEU A 99 -0.14 -4.95 17.77
C LEU A 99 0.48 -4.05 18.85
N GLN A 100 1.55 -4.54 19.49
CA GLN A 100 2.33 -3.77 20.46
C GLN A 100 2.86 -2.46 19.85
N THR A 101 3.52 -2.51 18.69
CA THR A 101 4.08 -1.31 18.03
C THR A 101 2.98 -0.31 17.70
N TYR A 102 1.81 -0.81 17.26
CA TYR A 102 0.66 0.05 16.96
C TYR A 102 0.15 0.77 18.20
N PHE A 103 0.00 0.07 19.33
CA PHE A 103 -0.43 0.66 20.60
C PHE A 103 0.56 1.70 21.13
N GLU A 104 1.85 1.36 21.17
CA GLU A 104 2.91 2.28 21.62
C GLU A 104 2.93 3.57 20.80
N ARG A 105 2.79 3.44 19.46
CA ARG A 105 2.72 4.60 18.58
C ARG A 105 1.44 5.39 18.77
N GLY A 106 0.29 4.73 18.85
CA GLY A 106 -0.99 5.40 19.02
C GLY A 106 -1.07 6.16 20.34
N GLU A 107 -0.49 5.62 21.41
CA GLU A 107 -0.38 6.29 22.71
C GLU A 107 0.55 7.50 22.63
N LYS A 108 1.72 7.36 22.00
CA LYS A 108 2.66 8.47 21.78
C LYS A 108 2.04 9.63 20.97
N GLU A 109 1.20 9.31 19.99
CA GLU A 109 0.50 10.28 19.14
C GLU A 109 -0.82 10.79 19.78
N GLY A 110 -1.17 10.35 20.99
CA GLY A 110 -2.41 10.73 21.68
C GLY A 110 -3.69 10.24 20.99
N ARG A 111 -3.60 9.21 20.15
CA ARG A 111 -4.72 8.60 19.41
C ARG A 111 -5.29 7.38 20.12
N ILE A 112 -4.54 6.80 21.05
CA ILE A 112 -4.95 5.69 21.92
C ILE A 112 -4.84 6.16 23.37
N LEU A 113 -5.78 5.74 24.21
CA LEU A 113 -5.80 6.07 25.64
C LEU A 113 -4.52 5.56 26.32
N PHE A 114 -3.89 6.44 27.10
CA PHE A 114 -2.72 6.09 27.89
C PHE A 114 -3.05 4.98 28.89
N GLY A 115 -2.20 3.96 29.00
CA GLY A 115 -2.44 2.81 29.88
C GLY A 115 -3.36 1.72 29.30
N LEU A 116 -3.90 1.89 28.08
CA LEU A 116 -4.84 0.93 27.49
C LEU A 116 -4.18 -0.40 27.15
N LYS A 117 -2.92 -0.37 26.70
CA LYS A 117 -2.18 -1.59 26.32
C LYS A 117 -1.94 -2.51 27.51
N GLU A 118 -1.79 -1.97 28.72
CA GLU A 118 -1.59 -2.72 29.96
C GLU A 118 -2.86 -3.42 30.44
N MET A 119 -4.04 -2.98 29.97
CA MET A 119 -5.32 -3.61 30.33
C MET A 119 -5.59 -4.93 29.58
N TYR A 120 -4.79 -5.24 28.56
CA TYR A 120 -4.97 -6.41 27.71
C TYR A 120 -3.67 -7.20 27.56
N ASN A 121 -3.80 -8.50 27.33
CA ASN A 121 -2.67 -9.31 26.89
C ASN A 121 -2.53 -9.20 25.36
N LEU A 122 -1.68 -8.28 24.89
CA LEU A 122 -1.50 -8.02 23.47
C LEU A 122 -0.95 -9.23 22.70
N ASP A 123 -0.07 -10.04 23.32
CA ASP A 123 0.48 -11.25 22.68
C ASP A 123 -0.61 -12.28 22.37
N VAL A 124 -1.61 -12.40 23.24
CA VAL A 124 -2.76 -13.26 23.00
C VAL A 124 -3.65 -12.69 21.91
N LEU A 125 -3.94 -11.38 21.95
CA LEU A 125 -4.79 -10.73 20.95
C LEU A 125 -4.15 -10.76 19.55
N GLU A 126 -2.84 -10.58 19.45
CA GLU A 126 -2.11 -10.56 18.19
C GLU A 126 -2.21 -11.89 17.44
N LYS A 127 -2.25 -13.02 18.16
CA LYS A 127 -2.47 -14.36 17.55
C LYS A 127 -3.83 -14.51 16.86
N HIS A 128 -4.79 -13.67 17.20
CA HIS A 128 -6.12 -13.67 16.58
C HIS A 128 -6.23 -12.71 15.39
N ILE A 129 -5.21 -11.87 15.14
CA ILE A 129 -5.17 -10.98 13.97
C ILE A 129 -4.84 -11.81 12.73
N LYS A 130 -5.60 -11.59 11.65
CA LYS A 130 -5.37 -12.21 10.35
C LYS A 130 -5.17 -11.12 9.31
N PRO A 131 -3.91 -10.75 8.97
CA PRO A 131 -3.61 -9.65 8.06
C PRO A 131 -4.16 -9.83 6.63
N GLU A 132 -4.56 -11.05 6.26
CA GLU A 132 -5.11 -11.37 4.95
C GLU A 132 -6.61 -11.02 4.81
N ARG A 133 -7.29 -10.69 5.92
CA ARG A 133 -8.70 -10.27 5.95
C ARG A 133 -8.86 -8.80 5.60
#